data_AF-A0A9W8JHG1-F1
#
_entry.id   AF-A0A9W8JHG1-F1
#
_cell.length_a   1.000
_cell.length_b   1.000
_cell.length_c   1.000
_cell.angle_alpha   90.00
_cell.angle_beta   90.00
_cell.angle_gamma   90.00
#
_symmetry.space_group_name_H-M   'P 1'
#
loop_
_entity.id
_entity.type
_entity.pdbx_description
1 polymer ?
#
loop_
_entity_poly.entity_id
_entity_poly.type
_entity_poly.pdbx_seq_one_letter_code
_entity_poly.pdbx_strand_id
1 'polypeptide(L)'
;MYNGIGLTTPRGSGTSGYVVRNLSTLRSYQHSNSQDRDAAWDAAPPKHREPDQGILEHERKRAVEVKCLELQLKLEDDEVDEAEIEKQVSALREKLLANLASTTNAKTLKPSDTHALAAAKKVEIEKMARALGTRKDYQEGDSFDREKQEELRLKRISEREEKDRRRQDEKKEDGRTEEEMAGGTEKTR
;
A
#
# COMPACT_ATOMS: atom_id res chain seq x y z
N MET A 1 -23.63 -29.01 41.91
CA MET A 1 -22.28 -28.44 41.72
C MET A 1 -22.14 -27.97 40.29
N TYR A 2 -21.79 -26.71 40.05
CA TYR A 2 -21.65 -26.16 38.70
C TYR A 2 -20.18 -25.82 38.47
N ASN A 3 -19.59 -26.32 37.38
CA ASN A 3 -18.15 -26.18 37.06
C ASN A 3 -17.19 -26.59 38.20
N GLY A 4 -17.57 -27.56 39.02
CA GLY A 4 -16.77 -28.01 40.17
C GLY A 4 -16.70 -27.01 41.34
N ILE A 5 -17.50 -25.94 41.33
CA ILE A 5 -17.50 -24.87 42.33
C ILE A 5 -18.82 -24.90 43.11
N GLY A 6 -18.76 -24.64 44.42
CA GLY A 6 -19.93 -24.56 45.31
C GLY A 6 -20.26 -25.86 46.05
N LEU A 7 -21.42 -25.89 46.70
CA LEU A 7 -21.90 -27.06 47.46
C LEU A 7 -22.59 -28.08 46.54
N THR A 8 -22.50 -29.37 46.91
CA THR A 8 -23.25 -30.45 46.23
C THR A 8 -24.74 -30.35 46.51
N THR A 9 -25.12 -30.11 47.77
CA THR A 9 -26.48 -29.78 48.19
C THR A 9 -26.46 -28.69 49.27
N PRO A 10 -27.43 -27.74 49.28
CA PRO A 10 -27.51 -26.71 50.33
C PRO A 10 -28.09 -27.25 51.65
N ARG A 11 -28.73 -28.42 51.64
CA ARG A 11 -29.34 -29.05 52.82
C ARG A 11 -28.25 -29.44 53.83
N GLY A 12 -28.42 -29.04 55.09
CA GLY A 12 -27.44 -29.28 56.16
C GLY A 12 -26.31 -28.24 56.24
N SER A 13 -26.17 -27.35 55.25
CA SER A 13 -25.17 -26.26 55.28
C SER A 13 -25.59 -25.04 56.10
N GLY A 14 -26.89 -24.92 56.43
CA GLY A 14 -27.44 -23.75 57.11
C GLY A 14 -27.50 -22.48 56.28
N THR A 15 -27.26 -22.56 54.96
CA THR A 15 -27.26 -21.41 54.03
C THR A 15 -28.14 -21.68 52.81
N SER A 16 -28.40 -20.64 52.00
CA SER A 16 -29.18 -20.76 50.75
C SER A 16 -28.43 -21.48 49.62
N GLY A 17 -27.13 -21.75 49.77
CA GLY A 17 -26.30 -22.33 48.71
C GLY A 17 -25.98 -21.38 47.55
N TYR A 18 -26.20 -20.07 47.72
CA TYR A 18 -25.89 -19.06 46.71
C TYR A 18 -24.37 -18.83 46.60
N VAL A 19 -23.82 -19.01 45.39
CA VAL A 19 -22.37 -18.89 45.11
C VAL A 19 -22.12 -17.69 44.22
N VAL A 20 -21.26 -16.76 44.66
CA VAL A 20 -20.85 -15.57 43.89
C VAL A 20 -19.41 -15.74 43.43
N ARG A 21 -19.11 -15.29 42.20
CA ARG A 21 -17.74 -15.24 41.70
C ARG A 21 -16.92 -14.24 42.52
N ASN A 22 -15.66 -14.57 42.82
CA ASN A 22 -14.76 -13.59 43.40
C ASN A 22 -14.42 -12.51 42.35
N LEU A 23 -14.63 -11.23 42.68
CA LEU A 23 -14.29 -10.10 41.82
C LEU A 23 -12.80 -9.74 41.87
N SER A 24 -12.12 -10.10 42.97
CA SER A 24 -10.74 -9.77 43.26
C SER A 24 -9.76 -10.89 42.92
N THR A 25 -10.24 -12.05 42.46
CA THR A 25 -9.35 -13.09 41.93
C THR A 25 -8.74 -12.58 40.64
N LEU A 26 -7.45 -12.25 40.70
CA LEU A 26 -6.64 -12.07 39.50
C LEU A 26 -6.70 -13.38 38.73
N ARG A 27 -7.15 -13.34 37.47
CA ARG A 27 -6.88 -14.47 36.57
C ARG A 27 -5.36 -14.66 36.62
N SER A 28 -4.91 -15.87 36.92
CA SER A 28 -3.55 -16.24 36.53
C SER A 28 -3.55 -16.06 35.03
N TYR A 29 -3.04 -14.92 34.57
CA TYR A 29 -2.64 -14.74 33.19
C TYR A 29 -1.68 -15.90 33.01
N GLN A 30 -2.14 -16.95 32.32
CA GLN A 30 -1.24 -17.96 31.79
C GLN A 30 -0.15 -17.11 31.17
N HIS A 31 1.04 -17.12 31.77
CA HIS A 31 2.17 -16.43 31.18
C HIS A 31 2.22 -17.03 29.79
N SER A 32 1.78 -16.25 28.78
CA SER A 32 2.07 -16.56 27.39
C SER A 32 3.54 -16.94 27.45
N ASN A 33 3.80 -18.21 27.11
CA ASN A 33 5.06 -18.87 27.41
C ASN A 33 6.17 -17.88 27.03
N SER A 34 7.19 -17.71 27.85
CA SER A 34 8.35 -16.90 27.48
C SER A 34 8.91 -17.30 26.09
N GLN A 35 8.69 -18.56 25.69
CA GLN A 35 8.91 -19.09 24.35
C GLN A 35 8.11 -18.38 23.23
N ASP A 36 6.89 -17.90 23.47
CA ASP A 36 6.11 -17.11 22.50
C ASP A 36 6.73 -15.72 22.26
N ARG A 37 7.44 -15.16 23.25
CA ARG A 37 8.12 -13.87 23.09
C ARG A 37 9.40 -13.97 22.28
N ASP A 38 10.18 -15.02 22.48
CA ASP A 38 11.37 -15.29 21.66
C ASP A 38 10.94 -15.65 20.22
N ALA A 39 9.88 -16.48 20.08
CA ALA A 39 9.30 -16.79 18.77
C ALA A 39 8.65 -15.57 18.08
N ALA A 40 8.20 -14.56 18.83
CA ALA A 40 7.70 -13.30 18.26
C ALA A 40 8.80 -12.45 17.62
N TRP A 41 10.07 -12.64 18.02
CA TRP A 41 11.21 -11.95 17.40
C TRP A 41 11.65 -12.63 16.10
N ASP A 42 11.50 -13.95 16.01
CA ASP A 42 11.70 -14.74 14.79
C ASP A 42 10.48 -14.72 13.84
N ALA A 43 9.34 -14.18 14.30
CA ALA A 43 8.14 -14.07 13.48
C ALA A 43 8.37 -13.06 12.36
N ALA A 44 8.18 -13.50 11.11
CA ALA A 44 8.25 -12.63 9.96
C ALA A 44 7.31 -11.43 10.12
N PRO A 45 7.73 -10.21 9.73
CA PRO A 45 6.89 -9.02 9.80
C PRO A 45 5.53 -9.27 9.13
N PRO A 46 4.43 -8.72 9.68
CA PRO A 46 3.11 -8.90 9.11
C PRO A 46 3.13 -8.46 7.65
N LYS A 47 2.83 -9.40 6.74
CA LYS A 47 2.81 -9.11 5.30
C LYS A 47 1.72 -8.10 5.01
N HIS A 48 2.11 -6.90 4.57
CA HIS A 48 1.19 -5.93 4.01
C HIS A 48 0.62 -6.51 2.71
N ARG A 49 -0.71 -6.72 2.67
CA ARG A 49 -1.38 -7.15 1.44
C ARG A 49 -1.38 -5.98 0.46
N GLU A 50 -0.77 -6.18 -0.69
CA GLU A 50 -0.80 -5.21 -1.77
C GLU A 50 -2.23 -5.07 -2.34
N PRO A 51 -2.59 -3.89 -2.86
CA PRO A 51 -3.85 -3.71 -3.58
C PRO A 51 -3.86 -4.58 -4.84
N ASP A 52 -4.95 -5.33 -5.04
CA ASP A 52 -5.13 -6.19 -6.21
C ASP A 52 -5.65 -5.35 -7.39
N GLN A 53 -4.92 -5.38 -8.51
CA GLN A 53 -5.29 -4.62 -9.70
C GLN A 53 -6.59 -5.13 -10.33
N GLY A 54 -6.87 -6.43 -10.29
CA GLY A 54 -8.11 -6.99 -10.82
C GLY A 54 -9.34 -6.47 -10.09
N ILE A 55 -9.24 -6.33 -8.76
CA ILE A 55 -10.33 -5.76 -7.95
C ILE A 55 -10.52 -4.26 -8.25
N LEU A 56 -9.42 -3.52 -8.38
CA LEU A 56 -9.48 -2.09 -8.73
C LEU A 56 -10.10 -1.86 -10.12
N GLU A 57 -9.73 -2.66 -11.10
CA GLU A 57 -10.30 -2.62 -12.45
C GLU A 57 -11.78 -3.00 -12.46
N HIS A 58 -12.16 -4.01 -11.68
CA HIS A 58 -13.55 -4.43 -11.55
C HIS A 58 -14.41 -3.31 -10.95
N GLU A 59 -13.95 -2.66 -9.87
CA GLU A 59 -14.67 -1.53 -9.27
C GLU A 59 -14.78 -0.34 -10.25
N ARG A 60 -13.74 -0.07 -11.05
CA ARG A 60 -13.82 0.96 -12.11
C ARG A 60 -14.89 0.64 -13.16
N LYS A 61 -14.93 -0.60 -13.66
CA LYS A 61 -15.94 -1.05 -14.62
C LYS A 61 -17.34 -1.02 -14.02
N ARG A 62 -17.49 -1.49 -12.78
CA ARG A 62 -18.74 -1.45 -12.03
C ARG A 62 -19.27 -0.02 -11.90
N ALA A 63 -18.40 0.96 -11.62
CA ALA A 63 -18.80 2.37 -11.54
C ALA A 63 -19.32 2.93 -12.88
N VAL A 64 -18.87 2.39 -14.03
CA VAL A 64 -19.44 2.72 -15.35
C VAL A 64 -20.84 2.13 -15.47
N GLU A 65 -21.00 0.83 -15.18
CA GLU A 65 -22.30 0.16 -15.30
C GLU A 65 -23.37 0.74 -14.35
N VAL A 66 -22.98 1.16 -13.14
CA VAL A 66 -23.89 1.87 -12.24
C VAL A 66 -24.44 3.14 -12.89
N LYS A 67 -23.59 3.94 -13.55
CA LYS A 67 -24.03 5.17 -14.25
C LYS A 67 -24.90 4.87 -15.46
N CYS A 68 -24.60 3.79 -16.19
CA CYS A 68 -25.45 3.31 -17.29
C CYS A 68 -26.84 2.95 -16.78
N LEU A 69 -26.91 2.22 -15.66
CA LEU A 69 -28.16 1.80 -15.05
C LEU A 69 -28.94 3.00 -14.48
N GLU A 70 -28.26 3.97 -13.87
CA GLU A 70 -28.88 5.23 -13.43
C GLU A 70 -29.49 6.03 -14.60
N LEU A 71 -28.84 6.04 -15.77
CA LEU A 71 -29.40 6.68 -16.96
C LEU A 71 -30.61 5.91 -17.49
N GLN A 72 -30.50 4.59 -17.58
CA GLN A 72 -31.58 3.73 -18.02
C GLN A 72 -32.85 3.96 -17.17
N LEU A 73 -32.74 3.90 -15.85
CA LEU A 73 -33.87 4.13 -14.93
C LEU A 73 -34.53 5.50 -15.15
N LYS A 74 -33.74 6.55 -15.40
CA LYS A 74 -34.29 7.90 -15.67
C LYS A 74 -35.08 7.95 -16.98
N LEU A 75 -34.57 7.31 -18.03
CA LEU A 75 -35.25 7.32 -19.33
C LEU A 75 -36.51 6.44 -19.32
N GLU A 76 -36.50 5.36 -18.53
CA GLU A 76 -37.69 4.53 -18.26
C GLU A 76 -38.74 5.32 -17.48
N ASP A 77 -38.34 6.08 -16.44
CA ASP A 77 -39.23 6.98 -15.69
C ASP A 77 -39.82 8.10 -16.58
N ASP A 78 -39.08 8.56 -17.58
CA ASP A 78 -39.49 9.56 -18.58
C ASP A 78 -40.33 8.95 -19.75
N GLU A 79 -40.67 7.65 -19.68
CA GLU A 79 -41.46 6.91 -20.69
C GLU A 79 -40.85 6.96 -22.12
N VAL A 80 -39.52 6.97 -22.23
CA VAL A 80 -38.80 6.92 -23.52
C VAL A 80 -38.89 5.52 -24.13
N ASP A 81 -38.90 5.45 -25.47
CA ASP A 81 -38.93 4.17 -26.20
C ASP A 81 -37.67 3.32 -25.93
N GLU A 82 -37.86 2.01 -25.72
CA GLU A 82 -36.79 1.06 -25.40
C GLU A 82 -35.61 1.10 -26.38
N ALA A 83 -35.87 1.29 -27.68
CA ALA A 83 -34.82 1.34 -28.69
C ALA A 83 -33.93 2.58 -28.55
N GLU A 84 -34.52 3.70 -28.14
CA GLU A 84 -33.78 4.95 -27.92
C GLU A 84 -33.03 4.91 -26.58
N ILE A 85 -33.59 4.27 -25.55
CA ILE A 85 -32.92 4.00 -24.27
C ILE A 85 -31.63 3.21 -24.50
N GLU A 86 -31.69 2.09 -25.23
CA GLU A 86 -30.52 1.24 -25.48
C GLU A 86 -29.41 2.01 -26.23
N LYS A 87 -29.80 2.85 -27.19
CA LYS A 87 -28.86 3.68 -27.96
C LYS A 87 -28.17 4.74 -27.10
N GLN A 88 -28.90 5.40 -26.20
CA GLN A 88 -28.31 6.40 -25.32
C GLN A 88 -27.42 5.77 -24.24
N VAL A 89 -27.84 4.63 -23.67
CA VAL A 89 -27.07 3.90 -22.66
C VAL A 89 -25.79 3.30 -23.26
N SER A 90 -25.85 2.73 -24.47
CA SER A 90 -24.66 2.21 -25.17
C SER A 90 -23.66 3.32 -25.50
N ALA A 91 -24.13 4.46 -26.02
CA ALA A 91 -23.28 5.62 -26.26
C ALA A 91 -22.61 6.14 -24.97
N LEU A 92 -23.35 6.16 -23.86
CA LEU A 92 -22.80 6.53 -22.55
C LEU A 92 -21.76 5.52 -22.07
N ARG A 93 -22.02 4.22 -22.22
CA ARG A 93 -21.09 3.15 -21.84
C ARG A 93 -19.77 3.29 -22.58
N GLU A 94 -19.80 3.44 -23.90
CA GLU A 94 -18.60 3.64 -24.74
C GLU A 94 -17.82 4.88 -24.32
N LYS A 95 -18.52 6.00 -24.10
CA LYS A 95 -17.91 7.26 -23.67
C LYS A 95 -17.22 7.14 -22.31
N LEU A 96 -17.84 6.45 -21.35
CA LEU A 96 -17.26 6.28 -20.01
C LEU A 96 -16.11 5.28 -20.00
N LEU A 97 -16.17 4.20 -20.79
CA LEU A 97 -15.06 3.26 -20.96
C LEU A 97 -13.85 3.94 -21.63
N ALA A 98 -14.08 4.82 -22.61
CA ALA A 98 -13.01 5.60 -23.23
C ALA A 98 -12.34 6.57 -22.24
N ASN A 99 -13.10 7.10 -21.27
CA ASN A 99 -12.62 8.03 -20.24
C ASN A 99 -12.29 7.33 -18.90
N LEU A 100 -12.11 6.01 -18.88
CA LEU A 100 -11.88 5.25 -17.65
C LEU A 100 -10.56 5.61 -16.94
N ALA A 101 -9.68 6.35 -17.61
CA ALA A 101 -8.47 6.93 -17.04
C ALA A 101 -8.82 8.10 -16.11
N SER A 102 -9.37 7.81 -14.92
CA SER A 102 -9.51 8.83 -13.89
C SER A 102 -9.15 8.32 -12.50
N THR A 103 -8.27 9.11 -11.89
CA THR A 103 -7.83 9.10 -10.50
C THR A 103 -8.99 8.89 -9.54
N THR A 104 -8.92 7.84 -8.73
CA THR A 104 -9.84 7.63 -7.62
C THR A 104 -9.55 8.69 -6.54
N ASN A 105 -10.53 9.54 -6.25
CA ASN A 105 -10.42 10.49 -5.15
C ASN A 105 -10.43 9.73 -3.82
N ALA A 106 -9.31 9.72 -3.10
CA ALA A 106 -9.19 9.01 -1.83
C ALA A 106 -10.25 9.43 -0.77
N LYS A 107 -10.72 10.68 -0.85
CA LYS A 107 -11.72 11.26 0.08
C LYS A 107 -13.15 10.72 -0.12
N THR A 108 -13.46 10.15 -1.29
CA THR A 108 -14.80 9.64 -1.60
C THR A 108 -14.91 8.13 -1.42
N LEU A 109 -13.83 7.45 -1.04
CA LEU A 109 -13.81 6.01 -0.84
C LEU A 109 -14.56 5.63 0.42
N LYS A 110 -15.33 4.53 0.33
CA LYS A 110 -16.03 3.98 1.49
C LYS A 110 -15.04 3.17 2.35
N PRO A 111 -15.28 3.02 3.66
CA PRO A 111 -14.48 2.13 4.51
C PRO A 111 -14.43 0.68 4.02
N SER A 112 -15.44 0.24 3.24
CA SER A 112 -15.49 -1.07 2.60
C SER A 112 -14.47 -1.27 1.47
N ASP A 113 -13.95 -0.19 0.90
CA ASP A 113 -13.15 -0.22 -0.33
C ASP A 113 -11.67 -0.48 0.00
N THR A 114 -11.40 -1.60 0.67
CA THR A 114 -10.09 -1.93 1.27
C THR A 114 -8.93 -1.84 0.28
N HIS A 115 -9.09 -2.34 -0.94
CA HIS A 115 -8.07 -2.29 -1.98
C HIS A 115 -7.85 -0.87 -2.53
N ALA A 116 -8.92 -0.09 -2.72
CA ALA A 116 -8.80 1.30 -3.16
C ALA A 116 -8.13 2.17 -2.09
N LEU A 117 -8.47 1.95 -0.81
CA LEU A 117 -7.82 2.61 0.32
C LEU A 117 -6.35 2.21 0.44
N ALA A 118 -6.02 0.93 0.25
CA ALA A 118 -4.63 0.46 0.24
C ALA A 118 -3.82 1.10 -0.90
N ALA A 119 -4.39 1.19 -2.11
CA ALA A 119 -3.77 1.85 -3.24
C ALA A 119 -3.55 3.36 -2.99
N ALA A 120 -4.56 4.05 -2.46
CA ALA A 120 -4.45 5.46 -2.08
C ALA A 120 -3.37 5.68 -1.02
N LYS A 121 -3.34 4.85 0.04
CA LYS A 121 -2.31 4.90 1.08
C LYS A 121 -0.91 4.63 0.53
N LYS A 122 -0.75 3.70 -0.41
CA LYS A 122 0.55 3.43 -1.05
C LYS A 122 1.09 4.69 -1.74
N VAL A 123 0.23 5.42 -2.46
CA VAL A 123 0.58 6.69 -3.09
C VAL A 123 0.87 7.79 -2.06
N GLU A 124 0.07 7.89 -1.01
CA GLU A 124 0.29 8.87 0.08
C GLU A 124 1.60 8.63 0.81
N ILE A 125 1.90 7.37 1.16
CA ILE A 125 3.16 6.95 1.79
C ILE A 125 4.33 7.23 0.86
N GLU A 126 4.23 6.92 -0.43
CA GLU A 126 5.29 7.22 -1.40
C GLU A 126 5.53 8.74 -1.52
N LYS A 127 4.46 9.53 -1.52
CA LYS A 127 4.57 11.00 -1.53
C LYS A 127 5.22 11.53 -0.25
N MET A 128 4.85 10.98 0.90
CA MET A 128 5.44 11.33 2.20
C MET A 128 6.92 10.92 2.25
N ALA A 129 7.27 9.73 1.77
CA ALA A 129 8.63 9.23 1.66
C ALA A 129 9.51 10.18 0.84
N ARG A 130 9.04 10.58 -0.35
CA ARG A 130 9.72 11.58 -1.18
C ARG A 130 9.88 12.93 -0.47
N ALA A 131 8.86 13.39 0.27
CA ALA A 131 8.91 14.64 1.01
C ALA A 131 9.92 14.60 2.18
N LEU A 132 10.06 13.45 2.84
CA LEU A 132 11.04 13.20 3.89
C LEU A 132 12.44 12.90 3.35
N GLY A 133 12.62 12.83 2.02
CA GLY A 133 13.90 12.50 1.39
C GLY A 133 14.33 11.05 1.60
N THR A 134 13.39 10.14 1.90
CA THR A 134 13.71 8.71 1.96
C THR A 134 13.93 8.18 0.55
N ARG A 135 14.92 7.30 0.41
CA ARG A 135 15.26 6.71 -0.88
C ARG A 135 14.25 5.63 -1.26
N LYS A 136 14.06 5.39 -2.56
CA LYS A 136 13.12 4.37 -3.06
C LYS A 136 13.55 2.93 -2.75
N ASP A 137 14.85 2.73 -2.60
CA ASP A 137 15.52 1.47 -2.23
C ASP A 137 15.66 1.29 -0.72
N TYR A 138 15.09 2.21 0.09
CA TYR A 138 15.15 2.10 1.54
C TYR A 138 14.31 0.91 2.04
N GLN A 139 14.97 -0.02 2.71
CA GLN A 139 14.33 -1.14 3.39
C GLN A 139 14.43 -0.93 4.91
N GLU A 140 13.31 -1.19 5.61
CA GLU A 140 13.27 -1.12 7.06
C GLU A 140 14.26 -2.12 7.67
N GLY A 141 15.02 -1.71 8.69
CA GLY A 141 16.04 -2.53 9.34
C GLY A 141 17.46 -2.32 8.81
N ASP A 142 17.62 -1.88 7.56
CA ASP A 142 18.94 -1.67 6.93
C ASP A 142 19.82 -0.67 7.69
N SER A 143 19.20 0.26 8.40
CA SER A 143 19.91 1.24 9.23
C SER A 143 20.53 0.64 10.49
N PHE A 144 20.16 -0.57 10.90
CA PHE A 144 20.73 -1.24 12.06
C PHE A 144 21.78 -2.31 11.70
N ASP A 145 21.80 -2.74 10.44
CA ASP A 145 22.76 -3.72 9.93
C ASP A 145 24.09 -3.04 9.57
N ARG A 146 25.14 -3.32 10.37
CA ARG A 146 26.45 -2.69 10.21
C ARG A 146 27.12 -3.07 8.90
N GLU A 147 27.01 -4.33 8.48
CA GLU A 147 27.64 -4.83 7.26
C GLU A 147 27.01 -4.17 6.03
N LYS A 148 25.67 -4.09 6.02
CA LYS A 148 24.92 -3.43 4.95
C LYS A 148 25.23 -1.92 4.87
N GLN A 149 25.44 -1.26 6.02
CA GLN A 149 25.86 0.14 6.04
C GLN A 149 27.27 0.34 5.44
N GLU A 150 28.21 -0.55 5.73
CA GLU A 150 29.57 -0.49 5.18
C GLU A 150 29.56 -0.73 3.66
N GLU A 151 28.79 -1.71 3.18
CA GLU A 151 28.59 -1.96 1.75
C GLU A 151 28.00 -0.73 1.05
N LEU A 152 26.95 -0.12 1.62
CA LEU A 152 26.34 1.10 1.08
C LEU A 152 27.30 2.30 1.07
N ARG A 153 28.22 2.39 2.03
CA ARG A 153 29.28 3.42 2.05
C ARG A 153 30.30 3.17 0.96
N LEU A 154 30.82 1.95 0.83
CA LEU A 154 31.78 1.58 -0.21
C LEU A 154 31.20 1.79 -1.61
N LYS A 155 29.96 1.35 -1.84
CA LYS A 155 29.24 1.56 -3.11
C LYS A 155 29.08 3.04 -3.45
N ARG A 156 28.83 3.89 -2.45
CA ARG A 156 28.73 5.35 -2.64
C ARG A 156 30.08 5.98 -3.00
N ILE A 157 31.17 5.46 -2.45
CA ILE A 157 32.53 5.92 -2.77
C ILE A 157 32.87 5.51 -4.21
N SER A 158 32.67 4.23 -4.57
CA SER A 158 32.97 3.73 -5.92
C SER A 158 32.15 4.43 -7.00
N GLU A 159 30.85 4.68 -6.76
CA GLU A 159 29.98 5.40 -7.71
C GLU A 159 30.45 6.86 -7.91
N ARG A 160 30.93 7.51 -6.83
CA ARG A 160 31.50 8.85 -6.93
C ARG A 160 32.79 8.86 -7.75
N GLU A 161 33.69 7.92 -7.49
CA GLU A 161 34.95 7.78 -8.25
C GLU A 161 34.71 7.49 -9.73
N GLU A 162 33.76 6.61 -10.05
CA GLU A 162 33.39 6.32 -11.44
C GLU A 162 32.77 7.53 -12.14
N LYS A 163 31.90 8.27 -11.46
CA LYS A 163 31.32 9.50 -12.00
C LYS A 163 32.36 10.58 -12.24
N ASP A 164 33.32 10.74 -11.34
CA ASP A 164 34.40 11.71 -11.49
C ASP A 164 35.37 11.30 -12.61
N ARG A 165 35.65 10.00 -12.76
CA ARG A 165 36.38 9.46 -13.92
C ARG A 165 35.66 9.76 -15.23
N ARG A 166 34.36 9.46 -15.32
CA ARG A 166 33.56 9.74 -16.52
C ARG A 166 33.57 11.21 -16.92
N ARG A 167 33.47 12.12 -15.93
CA ARG A 167 33.58 13.57 -16.16
C ARG A 167 34.96 14.01 -16.63
N GLN A 168 36.03 13.37 -16.19
CA GLN A 168 37.37 13.66 -16.69
C GLN A 168 37.56 13.17 -18.11
N ASP A 169 36.99 12.02 -18.47
CA ASP A 169 37.06 11.48 -19.82
C ASP A 169 36.22 12.32 -20.80
N GLU A 170 34.99 12.70 -20.45
CA GLU A 170 34.14 13.64 -21.21
C GLU A 170 34.88 14.96 -21.47
N LYS A 171 35.52 15.55 -20.44
CA LYS A 171 36.31 16.79 -20.60
C LYS A 171 37.53 16.64 -21.51
N LYS A 172 38.18 15.47 -21.53
CA LYS A 172 39.33 15.20 -22.39
C LYS A 172 38.89 15.02 -23.85
N GLU A 173 37.74 14.41 -24.08
CA GLU A 173 37.16 14.29 -25.43
C GLU A 173 36.72 15.66 -25.97
N ASP A 174 36.04 16.46 -25.16
CA ASP A 174 35.65 17.83 -25.52
C ASP A 174 36.89 18.68 -25.86
N GLY A 175 37.95 18.63 -25.04
CA GLY A 175 39.20 19.35 -25.32
C GLY A 175 39.92 18.89 -26.59
N ARG A 176 39.89 17.59 -26.92
CA ARG A 176 40.47 17.07 -28.17
C ARG A 176 39.69 17.52 -29.40
N THR A 177 38.36 17.53 -29.33
CA THR A 177 37.51 18.00 -30.44
C THR A 177 37.66 19.50 -30.68
N GLU A 178 37.86 20.31 -29.63
CA GLU A 178 38.18 21.74 -29.76
C GLU A 178 39.55 21.97 -30.42
N GLU A 179 40.59 21.19 -30.07
CA GLU A 179 41.91 21.26 -30.72
C GLU A 179 41.87 20.83 -32.20
N GLU A 180 41.11 19.78 -32.56
CA GLU A 180 40.94 19.35 -33.95
C GLU A 180 40.19 20.39 -34.80
N MET A 181 39.16 21.03 -34.23
CA MET A 181 38.41 22.10 -34.89
C MET A 181 39.25 23.37 -35.09
N ALA A 182 40.10 23.73 -34.12
CA ALA A 182 41.04 24.83 -34.25
C ALA A 182 42.10 24.55 -35.34
N GLY A 183 42.68 23.34 -35.36
CA GLY A 183 43.67 22.92 -36.35
C GLY A 183 43.12 22.77 -37.78
N GLY A 184 41.81 22.53 -37.94
CA GLY A 184 41.14 22.49 -39.24
C GLY A 184 40.97 23.87 -39.90
N THR A 185 40.85 24.93 -39.11
CA THR A 185 40.72 26.31 -39.62
C THR A 185 42.04 26.92 -40.10
N GLU A 186 43.18 26.43 -39.60
CA GLU A 186 44.51 26.92 -39.99
C GLU A 186 45.04 26.31 -41.30
N LYS A 187 44.40 25.23 -41.80
CA LYS A 187 44.83 24.48 -43.00
C LYS A 187 44.12 24.88 -44.30
N THR A 188 43.26 25.90 -44.28
CA THR A 188 42.47 26.39 -45.43
C THR A 188 42.81 27.82 -45.88
N ARG A 189 44.02 28.31 -45.58
CA ARG A 189 44.53 29.60 -46.09
C ARG A 189 45.83 29.46 -46.86
#